data_AF-A0A9X2CQ53-F1
#
_entry.id   AF-A0A9X2CQ53-F1
#
_cell.length_a   1.000
_cell.length_b   1.000
_cell.length_c   1.000
_cell.angle_alpha   90.00
_cell.angle_beta   90.00
_cell.angle_gamma   90.00
#
_symmetry.space_group_name_H-M   'P 1'
#
loop_
_entity.id
_entity.type
_entity.pdbx_description
1 polymer ?
#
loop_
_entity_poly.entity_id
_entity_poly.type
_entity_poly.pdbx_seq_one_letter_code
_entity_poly.pdbx_strand_id
1 'polypeptide(L)'
;MKKLKVILPMLVFIFAIGLTFASVKSETKPDIQSTDFIYLGNNNWQEIPEQECQGTEENCRVQIGEGGPVFNVYDEMDLNTEKLSPPDQDPTVINL
;
A
#
# COMPACT_ATOMS: atom_id res chain seq x y z
N MET A 1 -2.23 35.44 43.95
CA MET A 1 -3.51 35.20 43.23
C MET A 1 -3.64 35.93 41.89
N LYS A 2 -3.05 37.11 41.66
CA LYS A 2 -3.11 37.82 40.35
C LYS A 2 -2.45 37.05 39.19
N LYS A 3 -1.33 36.36 39.44
CA LYS A 3 -0.62 35.55 38.42
C LYS A 3 -1.44 34.34 37.96
N LEU A 4 -2.12 33.66 38.91
CA LEU A 4 -3.01 32.52 38.62
C LEU A 4 -4.20 32.94 37.72
N LYS A 5 -4.74 34.15 37.93
CA LYS A 5 -5.82 34.71 37.11
C LYS A 5 -5.43 35.00 35.66
N VAL A 6 -4.13 35.10 35.35
CA VAL A 6 -3.62 35.32 33.98
C VAL A 6 -3.14 34.02 33.34
N ILE A 7 -2.53 33.13 34.12
CA ILE A 7 -2.02 31.83 33.63
C ILE A 7 -3.18 30.88 33.29
N LEU A 8 -4.27 30.91 34.07
CA LEU A 8 -5.42 30.05 33.88
C LEU A 8 -6.13 30.25 32.52
N PRO A 9 -6.48 31.48 32.09
CA PRO A 9 -7.08 31.68 30.77
C PRO A 9 -6.09 31.32 29.63
N MET A 10 -4.79 31.58 29.80
CA MET A 10 -3.79 31.23 28.79
C MET A 10 -3.68 29.71 28.58
N LEU A 11 -3.71 28.92 29.66
CA LEU A 11 -3.75 27.46 29.59
C LEU A 11 -5.01 26.94 28.89
N VAL A 12 -6.18 27.52 29.19
CA VAL A 12 -7.45 27.12 28.55
C VAL A 12 -7.39 27.35 27.02
N PHE A 13 -6.82 28.45 26.57
CA PHE A 13 -6.63 28.71 25.13
C PHE A 13 -5.68 27.69 24.48
N ILE A 14 -4.56 27.36 25.13
CA ILE A 14 -3.60 26.36 24.63
C ILE A 14 -4.24 24.98 24.55
N PHE A 15 -5.02 24.58 25.57
CA PHE A 15 -5.74 23.31 25.58
C PHE A 15 -6.82 23.26 24.49
N ALA A 16 -7.59 24.34 24.31
CA ALA A 16 -8.62 24.41 23.27
C ALA A 16 -8.02 24.27 21.86
N ILE A 17 -6.89 24.91 21.58
CA ILE A 17 -6.17 24.79 20.29
C ILE A 17 -5.52 23.40 20.15
N GLY A 18 -4.98 22.82 21.22
CA GLY A 18 -4.44 21.45 21.17
C GLY A 18 -5.51 20.39 20.85
N LEU A 19 -6.73 20.57 21.38
CA LEU A 19 -7.87 19.68 21.15
C LEU A 19 -8.42 19.74 19.71
N THR A 20 -8.22 20.84 18.97
CA THR A 20 -8.63 20.90 17.56
C THR A 20 -7.79 19.99 16.66
N PHE A 21 -6.54 19.68 17.04
CA PHE A 21 -5.70 18.72 16.33
C PHE A 21 -5.88 17.28 16.83
N ALA A 22 -6.28 17.08 18.09
CA ALA A 22 -6.53 15.75 18.66
C ALA A 22 -7.79 15.07 18.10
N SER A 23 -8.71 15.84 17.50
CA SER A 23 -9.94 15.35 16.88
C SER A 23 -9.87 15.25 15.36
N VAL A 24 -8.71 15.50 14.76
CA VAL A 24 -8.41 14.93 13.45
C VAL A 24 -8.34 13.43 13.71
N LYS A 25 -9.50 12.77 13.56
CA LYS A 25 -9.55 11.37 13.18
C LYS A 25 -8.51 11.29 12.06
N SER A 26 -7.36 10.67 12.32
CA SER A 26 -6.71 9.94 11.26
C SER A 26 -7.84 9.08 10.75
N GLU A 27 -8.47 9.50 9.66
CA GLU A 27 -9.11 8.56 8.77
C GLU A 27 -8.02 7.53 8.62
N THR A 28 -8.22 6.37 9.26
CA THR A 28 -7.39 5.20 9.08
C THR A 28 -7.18 5.20 7.59
N LYS A 29 -5.96 5.57 7.14
CA LYS A 29 -5.62 5.56 5.73
C LYS A 29 -6.20 4.23 5.27
N PRO A 30 -7.16 4.23 4.32
CA PRO A 30 -7.83 2.98 3.94
C PRO A 30 -6.70 2.00 3.78
N ASP A 31 -6.75 0.90 4.55
CA ASP A 31 -5.68 -0.08 4.67
C ASP A 31 -5.17 -0.30 3.25
N ILE A 32 -4.08 0.39 2.88
CA ILE A 32 -3.57 0.31 1.52
C ILE A 32 -2.80 -0.99 1.62
N GLN A 33 -3.55 -2.10 1.59
CA GLN A 33 -3.01 -3.38 1.21
C GLN A 33 -2.23 -3.05 -0.06
N SER A 34 -0.91 -3.19 0.02
CA SER A 34 -0.11 -3.02 -1.18
C SER A 34 -0.67 -4.01 -2.20
N THR A 35 -0.80 -3.53 -3.42
CA THR A 35 -1.43 -4.27 -4.50
C THR A 35 -0.46 -4.26 -5.65
N ASP A 36 -0.25 -5.44 -6.22
CA ASP A 36 0.53 -5.57 -7.43
C ASP A 36 -0.40 -5.53 -8.66
N PHE A 37 0.21 -5.46 -9.83
CA PHE A 37 -0.50 -5.40 -11.09
C PHE A 37 -0.01 -6.48 -12.05
N ILE A 38 -0.91 -6.93 -12.92
CA ILE A 38 -0.57 -7.72 -14.11
C ILE A 38 -1.00 -6.96 -15.37
N TYR A 39 -0.22 -7.09 -16.44
CA TYR A 39 -0.52 -6.46 -17.72
C TYR A 39 -1.26 -7.42 -18.65
N LEU A 40 -2.51 -7.10 -18.98
CA LEU A 40 -3.35 -7.90 -19.88
C LEU A 40 -3.21 -7.51 -21.36
N GLY A 41 -2.37 -6.52 -21.68
CA GLY A 41 -2.20 -5.97 -23.03
C GLY A 41 -3.08 -4.75 -23.31
N ASN A 42 -2.74 -3.98 -24.35
CA ASN A 42 -3.49 -2.79 -24.79
C ASN A 42 -3.76 -1.74 -23.68
N ASN A 43 -2.76 -1.47 -22.83
CA ASN A 43 -2.89 -0.58 -21.68
C ASN A 43 -3.95 -1.01 -20.64
N ASN A 44 -4.33 -2.28 -20.65
CA ASN A 44 -5.22 -2.88 -19.67
C ASN A 44 -4.40 -3.52 -18.54
N TRP A 45 -4.64 -3.06 -17.32
CA TRP A 45 -3.97 -3.51 -16.11
C TRP A 45 -5.00 -4.08 -15.15
N GLN A 46 -4.62 -5.16 -14.46
CA GLN A 46 -5.46 -5.77 -13.45
C GLN A 46 -4.73 -5.79 -12.12
N GLU A 47 -5.37 -5.23 -11.10
CA GLU A 47 -4.91 -5.26 -9.72
C GLU A 47 -5.02 -6.68 -9.16
N ILE A 48 -4.00 -7.11 -8.45
CA ILE A 48 -3.93 -8.39 -7.75
C ILE A 48 -3.43 -8.16 -6.32
N PRO A 49 -3.67 -9.09 -5.38
CA PRO A 49 -3.05 -9.02 -4.06
C PRO A 49 -1.52 -8.90 -4.16
N GLU A 50 -0.87 -8.21 -3.22
CA GLU A 50 0.60 -8.21 -3.11
C GLU A 50 1.17 -9.62 -3.24
N GLN A 51 2.12 -9.79 -4.14
CA GLN A 51 2.92 -10.99 -4.28
C GLN A 51 4.26 -10.76 -3.59
N GLU A 52 4.61 -11.68 -2.69
CA GLU A 52 5.89 -11.71 -1.97
C GLU A 52 7.03 -12.16 -2.92
N CYS A 53 7.26 -11.39 -3.97
CA CYS A 53 8.34 -11.56 -4.93
C CYS A 53 9.63 -11.01 -4.31
N GLN A 54 10.42 -11.87 -3.66
CA GLN A 54 11.68 -11.47 -3.04
C GLN A 54 12.87 -12.08 -3.80
N GLY A 55 13.32 -11.43 -4.85
CA GLY A 55 14.53 -11.84 -5.56
C GLY A 55 15.12 -10.77 -6.49
N THR A 56 16.14 -11.15 -7.26
CA THR A 56 16.93 -10.22 -8.08
C THR A 56 17.31 -10.78 -9.45
N GLU A 57 16.81 -11.95 -9.82
CA GLU A 57 17.34 -12.69 -10.99
C GLU A 57 16.30 -12.91 -12.08
N GLU A 58 15.12 -13.41 -11.73
CA GLU A 58 14.06 -13.73 -12.70
C GLU A 58 12.81 -12.89 -12.49
N ASN A 59 11.96 -12.79 -13.51
CA ASN A 59 10.71 -12.05 -13.39
C ASN A 59 9.74 -12.82 -12.50
N CYS A 60 9.16 -12.13 -11.52
CA CYS A 60 8.11 -12.69 -10.70
C CYS A 60 6.86 -12.93 -11.53
N ARG A 61 6.28 -14.13 -11.39
CA ARG A 61 5.15 -14.58 -12.21
C ARG A 61 4.03 -15.12 -11.35
N VAL A 62 2.80 -14.87 -11.80
CA VAL A 62 1.58 -15.45 -11.24
C VAL A 62 0.80 -16.20 -12.30
N GLN A 63 0.02 -17.18 -11.89
CA GLN A 63 -0.90 -17.92 -12.75
C GLN A 63 -2.34 -17.71 -12.29
N ILE A 64 -3.24 -17.34 -13.20
CA ILE A 64 -4.66 -17.12 -12.86
C ILE A 64 -5.42 -18.44 -12.93
N GLY A 65 -5.65 -19.06 -11.77
CA GLY A 65 -6.24 -20.39 -11.64
C GLY A 65 -5.30 -21.53 -12.08
N GLU A 66 -5.56 -22.74 -11.61
CA GLU A 66 -4.76 -23.91 -12.01
C GLU A 66 -4.86 -24.17 -13.52
N GLY A 67 -3.72 -24.21 -14.21
CA GLY A 67 -3.65 -24.41 -15.66
C GLY A 67 -4.00 -23.17 -16.50
N GLY A 68 -4.25 -22.03 -15.86
CA GLY A 68 -4.53 -20.77 -16.55
C GLY A 68 -3.29 -20.05 -17.10
N PRO A 69 -3.49 -18.84 -17.66
CA PRO A 69 -2.41 -18.02 -18.20
C PRO A 69 -1.46 -17.53 -17.08
N VAL A 70 -0.19 -17.36 -17.46
CA VAL A 70 0.88 -16.86 -16.59
C VAL A 70 1.21 -15.41 -16.97
N PHE A 71 1.31 -14.53 -15.98
CA PHE A 71 1.62 -13.12 -16.15
C PHE A 71 2.79 -12.70 -15.26
N ASN A 72 3.52 -11.68 -15.69
CA ASN A 72 4.51 -11.03 -14.87
C ASN A 72 3.83 -10.05 -13.90
N VAL A 73 4.46 -9.85 -12.74
CA VAL A 73 3.95 -9.02 -11.65
C VAL A 73 4.69 -7.68 -11.61
N TYR A 74 3.96 -6.60 -11.39
CA TYR A 74 4.48 -5.24 -11.35
C TYR A 74 4.06 -4.51 -10.07
N ASP A 75 4.95 -3.70 -9.50
CA ASP A 75 4.65 -2.87 -8.31
C ASP A 75 3.70 -1.71 -8.67
N GLU A 76 3.73 -1.23 -9.92
CA GLU A 76 2.87 -0.16 -10.43
C GLU A 76 2.30 -0.53 -11.81
N MET A 77 1.36 0.26 -12.32
CA MET A 77 0.85 0.14 -13.71
C MET A 77 1.87 0.67 -14.74
N ASP A 78 3.12 0.22 -14.64
CA ASP A 78 4.25 0.57 -15.48
C ASP A 78 5.11 -0.68 -15.74
N LEU A 79 5.38 -0.94 -17.02
CA LEU A 79 6.19 -2.08 -17.48
C LEU A 79 7.65 -2.02 -16.96
N ASN A 80 8.12 -0.87 -16.46
CA ASN A 80 9.44 -0.74 -15.87
C ASN A 80 9.50 -1.12 -14.38
N THR A 81 8.36 -1.43 -13.77
CA THR A 81 8.24 -1.76 -12.33
C THR A 81 8.05 -3.27 -12.10
N GLU A 82 8.60 -4.07 -13.01
CA GLU A 82 8.50 -5.52 -12.95
C GLU A 82 9.23 -6.07 -11.73
N LYS A 83 8.52 -6.89 -10.93
CA LYS A 83 9.07 -7.50 -9.72
C LYS A 83 9.95 -8.68 -10.09
N LEU A 84 10.95 -8.92 -9.25
CA LEU A 84 11.89 -10.03 -9.42
C LEU A 84 11.70 -11.10 -8.34
N SER A 85 11.95 -12.34 -8.73
CA SER A 85 11.96 -13.52 -7.88
C SER A 85 13.34 -14.20 -7.89
N PRO A 86 13.61 -15.09 -6.93
CA PRO A 86 14.73 -16.02 -7.00
C PRO A 86 14.66 -16.88 -8.27
N PRO A 87 15.79 -17.45 -8.70
CA PRO A 87 15.83 -18.32 -9.87
C PRO A 87 15.00 -19.59 -9.67
N ASP A 88 14.47 -20.13 -10.77
CA ASP A 88 13.71 -21.39 -10.83
C ASP A 88 12.42 -21.40 -9.98
N GLN A 89 11.85 -20.23 -9.69
CA GLN A 89 10.57 -20.14 -8.98
C GLN A 89 9.39 -20.41 -9.93
N ASP A 90 8.55 -21.39 -9.56
CA ASP A 90 7.27 -21.65 -10.20
C ASP A 90 6.30 -20.47 -9.99
N PRO A 91 5.46 -20.13 -10.99
CA PRO A 91 4.47 -19.07 -10.84
C PRO A 91 3.52 -19.32 -9.67
N THR A 92 3.25 -18.28 -8.87
CA THR A 92 2.27 -18.37 -7.78
C THR A 92 0.87 -18.46 -8.38
N VAL A 93 0.14 -19.54 -8.08
CA VAL A 93 -1.26 -19.69 -8.53
C VAL A 93 -2.16 -18.81 -7.65
N ILE A 94 -2.88 -17.89 -8.28
CA ILE A 94 -3.83 -17.00 -7.63
C ILE A 94 -5.24 -17.19 -8.20
N ASN A 95 -6.25 -17.03 -7.34
CA ASN A 95 -7.65 -17.04 -7.73
C ASN A 95 -8.19 -15.61 -7.56
N LEU A 96 -8.66 -15.02 -8.65
CA LEU A 96 -9.22 -13.66 -8.72
C LEU A 96 -10.73 -13.70 -8.90
#